data_AF-A0A3D3X3R0-F1
#
_entry.id   AF-A0A3D3X3R0-F1
#
_cell.length_a   1.000
_cell.length_b   1.000
_cell.length_c   1.000
_cell.angle_alpha   90.00
_cell.angle_beta   90.00
_cell.angle_gamma   90.00
#
_symmetry.space_group_name_H-M   'P 1'
#
loop_
_entity.id
_entity.type
_entity.pdbx_description
1 polymer ?
#
loop_
_entity_poly.entity_id
_entity_poly.type
_entity_poly.pdbx_seq_one_letter_code
_entity_poly.pdbx_strand_id
1 'polypeptide(L)'
;MKIGSLKEFKDFFPIVVDIPVAWGEMDSMQHVNHTVYLKWMETARFEFFEKLGMIDLMEETGVGNILKSIGCRYRIPLTHPDTV
;
A
#
# COMPACT_ATOMS: atom_id res chain seq x y z
N MET A 1 3.65 2.73 -18.23
CA MET A 1 4.87 3.25 -17.59
C MET A 1 5.79 2.06 -17.31
N LYS A 2 7.08 2.12 -17.71
CA LYS A 2 8.07 1.09 -17.39
C LYS A 2 9.01 1.67 -16.33
N ILE A 3 9.03 1.07 -15.15
CA ILE A 3 10.02 1.30 -14.09
C ILE A 3 10.90 0.04 -14.09
N GLY A 4 12.20 0.19 -14.28
CA GLY A 4 13.13 -0.91 -14.53
C GLY A 4 13.90 -1.39 -13.29
N SER A 5 13.95 -0.58 -12.22
CA SER A 5 14.65 -0.93 -10.98
C SER A 5 13.96 -0.39 -9.73
N LEU A 6 14.32 -0.94 -8.55
CA LEU A 6 13.81 -0.45 -7.27
C LEU A 6 14.26 0.98 -6.97
N LYS A 7 15.48 1.35 -7.38
CA LYS A 7 15.97 2.72 -7.22
C LYS A 7 15.12 3.71 -8.03
N GLU A 8 14.86 3.40 -9.30
CA GLU A 8 14.00 4.24 -10.14
C GLU A 8 12.58 4.36 -9.58
N PHE A 9 12.06 3.29 -8.98
CA PHE A 9 10.77 3.34 -8.29
C PHE A 9 10.80 4.32 -7.11
N LYS A 10 11.78 4.19 -6.21
CA LYS A 10 11.89 5.03 -5.01
C LYS A 10 12.20 6.49 -5.34
N ASP A 11 12.93 6.75 -6.42
CA ASP A 11 13.19 8.13 -6.89
C ASP A 11 11.94 8.77 -7.53
N PHE A 12 11.05 7.96 -8.12
CA PHE A 12 9.85 8.47 -8.80
C PHE A 12 8.69 8.75 -7.84
N PHE A 13 8.46 7.88 -6.85
CA PHE A 13 7.36 8.04 -5.90
C PHE A 13 7.82 8.83 -4.66
N PRO A 14 7.15 9.96 -4.32
CA PRO A 14 7.58 10.81 -3.21
C PRO A 14 7.41 10.14 -1.84
N ILE A 15 6.55 9.13 -1.76
CA ILE A 15 6.21 8.41 -0.54
C ILE A 15 6.27 6.93 -0.87
N VAL A 16 7.14 6.22 -0.16
CA VAL A 16 7.34 4.77 -0.25
C VAL A 16 7.31 4.22 1.17
N VAL A 17 6.60 3.12 1.36
CA VAL A 17 6.46 2.43 2.64
C VAL A 17 6.96 1.01 2.41
N ASP A 18 7.99 0.60 3.16
CA ASP A 18 8.47 -0.77 3.14
C ASP A 18 7.68 -1.56 4.21
N ILE A 19 6.93 -2.59 3.82
CA ILE A 19 6.05 -3.38 4.70
C ILE A 19 6.53 -4.84 4.73
N PRO A 20 6.95 -5.35 5.90
CA PRO A 20 7.30 -6.76 6.02
C PRO A 20 6.05 -7.63 5.95
N VAL A 21 6.09 -8.70 5.15
CA VAL A 21 4.99 -9.66 5.06
C VAL A 21 4.91 -10.45 6.37
N ALA A 22 3.75 -10.37 7.03
CA ALA A 22 3.48 -11.13 8.26
C ALA A 22 3.15 -12.58 7.90
N TRP A 23 3.64 -13.55 8.70
CA TRP A 23 3.36 -14.97 8.45
C TRP A 23 1.85 -15.28 8.38
N GLY A 24 1.05 -14.63 9.24
CA GLY A 24 -0.41 -14.78 9.28
C GLY A 24 -1.17 -14.11 8.13
N GLU A 25 -0.49 -13.41 7.22
CA GLU A 25 -1.09 -12.88 5.99
C GLU A 25 -1.19 -13.92 4.87
N MET A 26 -0.47 -15.04 5.01
CA MET A 26 -0.59 -16.17 4.10
C MET A 26 -1.87 -16.97 4.37
N ASP A 27 -2.51 -17.46 3.31
CA ASP A 27 -3.67 -18.34 3.42
C ASP A 27 -3.31 -19.82 3.21
N SER A 28 -4.33 -20.68 3.19
CA SER A 28 -4.17 -22.13 3.03
C SER A 28 -3.48 -22.54 1.71
N MET A 29 -3.42 -21.64 0.72
CA MET A 29 -2.73 -21.86 -0.54
C MET A 29 -1.23 -21.51 -0.48
N GLN A 30 -0.70 -21.20 0.71
CA GLN A 30 0.73 -20.96 0.97
C GLN A 30 1.30 -19.71 0.27
N HIS A 31 0.46 -18.71 0.05
CA HIS A 31 0.86 -17.38 -0.40
C HIS A 31 0.03 -16.32 0.32
N VAL A 32 0.47 -15.07 0.26
CA VAL A 32 -0.29 -13.94 0.81
C VAL A 32 -1.69 -13.90 0.19
N ASN A 33 -2.70 -13.78 1.04
CA ASN A 33 -4.08 -13.67 0.58
C ASN A 33 -4.28 -12.38 -0.22
N HIS A 34 -5.02 -12.46 -1.33
CA HIS A 34 -5.24 -11.32 -2.23
C HIS A 34 -5.80 -10.07 -1.53
N THR A 35 -6.62 -10.22 -0.49
CA THR A 35 -7.19 -9.07 0.24
C THR A 35 -6.14 -8.28 1.03
N VAL A 36 -5.04 -8.90 1.42
CA VAL A 36 -3.95 -8.26 2.19
C VAL A 36 -3.28 -7.17 1.36
N TYR A 37 -3.13 -7.37 0.05
CA TYR A 37 -2.58 -6.33 -0.85
C TYR A 37 -3.40 -5.03 -0.78
N LEU A 38 -4.72 -5.13 -0.58
CA LEU A 38 -5.59 -3.95 -0.44
C LEU A 38 -5.32 -3.22 0.88
N LYS A 39 -4.97 -3.95 1.94
CA LYS A 39 -4.55 -3.37 3.23
C LYS A 39 -3.20 -2.66 3.12
N TRP A 40 -2.23 -3.24 2.43
CA TRP A 40 -0.94 -2.57 2.20
C TRP A 40 -1.12 -1.28 1.38
N MET A 41 -1.98 -1.28 0.36
CA MET A 41 -2.34 -0.06 -0.38
C MET A 41 -3.06 0.96 0.51
N GLU A 42 -3.88 0.52 1.47
CA GLU A 42 -4.48 1.39 2.47
C GLU A 42 -3.42 2.04 3.38
N THR A 43 -2.46 1.26 3.89
CA THR A 43 -1.32 1.78 4.68
C THR A 43 -0.54 2.84 3.90
N ALA A 44 -0.14 2.52 2.66
CA ALA A 44 0.59 3.49 1.82
C ALA A 44 -0.23 4.75 1.52
N ARG A 45 -1.55 4.62 1.32
CA ARG A 45 -2.46 5.77 1.13
C ARG A 45 -2.58 6.61 2.40
N PHE A 46 -2.62 5.98 3.57
CA PHE A 46 -2.69 6.69 4.84
C PHE A 46 -1.40 7.51 5.09
N GLU A 47 -0.24 6.91 4.89
CA GLU A 47 1.07 7.61 4.95
C GLU A 47 1.15 8.78 3.95
N PHE A 48 0.54 8.62 2.78
CA PHE A 48 0.39 9.70 1.81
C PHE A 48 -0.49 10.84 2.33
N PHE A 49 -1.63 10.52 2.95
CA PHE A 49 -2.56 11.51 3.51
C PHE A 49 -1.96 12.26 4.69
N GLU A 50 -1.25 11.59 5.59
CA GLU A 50 -0.55 12.24 6.71
C GLU A 50 0.45 13.27 6.19
N LYS A 51 1.32 12.88 5.25
CA LYS A 51 2.34 13.79 4.69
C LYS A 51 1.76 14.95 3.89
N LEU A 52 0.53 14.83 3.41
CA LEU A 52 -0.19 15.89 2.71
C LEU A 52 -0.98 16.80 3.67
N GLY A 53 -1.00 16.52 4.98
CA GLY A 53 -1.77 17.28 5.97
C GLY A 53 -3.29 17.08 5.84
N MET A 54 -3.73 15.95 5.28
CA MET A 54 -5.16 15.71 5.08
C MET A 54 -5.90 15.41 6.38
N ILE A 55 -5.20 14.92 7.41
CA ILE A 55 -5.78 14.68 8.73
C ILE A 55 -6.16 16.02 9.37
N ASP A 56 -5.22 16.97 9.41
CA ASP A 56 -5.44 18.32 9.92
C ASP A 56 -6.58 19.01 9.15
N LEU A 57 -6.57 18.92 7.82
CA LEU A 57 -7.65 19.49 6.99
C LEU A 57 -9.01 18.88 7.32
N MET A 58 -9.08 17.57 7.57
CA MET A 58 -10.32 16.89 7.94
C MET A 58 -10.81 17.34 9.33
N GLU A 59 -9.91 17.54 10.28
CA GLU A 59 -10.23 18.06 11.62
C GLU A 59 -10.75 19.52 11.57
N GLU A 60 -10.13 20.36 10.74
CA GLU A 60 -10.51 21.77 10.58
C GLU A 60 -11.84 21.96 9.83
N THR A 61 -12.07 21.17 8.77
CA THR A 61 -13.19 21.39 7.84
C THR A 61 -14.34 20.40 8.01
N GLY A 62 -14.12 19.26 8.69
CA GLY A 62 -15.05 18.14 8.74
C GLY A 62 -15.17 17.35 7.43
N VAL A 63 -14.36 17.66 6.41
CA VAL A 63 -14.43 17.01 5.09
C VAL A 63 -13.32 15.97 4.95
N GLY A 64 -13.70 14.70 4.89
CA GLY A 64 -12.79 13.56 4.73
C GLY A 64 -12.81 12.93 3.34
N ASN A 65 -11.80 12.12 3.03
CA ASN A 65 -11.72 11.36 1.78
C ASN A 65 -12.30 9.95 1.95
N ILE A 66 -13.22 9.56 1.07
CA ILE A 66 -13.78 8.20 1.02
C ILE A 66 -13.26 7.48 -0.22
N LEU A 67 -12.83 6.22 -0.03
CA LEU A 67 -12.42 5.35 -1.14
C LEU A 67 -13.66 4.89 -1.93
N LYS A 68 -13.86 5.45 -3.12
CA LYS A 68 -14.99 5.09 -3.99
C LYS A 68 -14.78 3.75 -4.71
N SER A 69 -13.57 3.45 -5.15
CA SER A 69 -13.26 2.23 -5.90
C SER A 69 -11.79 1.85 -5.76
N ILE A 70 -11.52 0.55 -5.86
CA ILE A 70 -10.17 -0.02 -5.90
C ILE A 70 -10.10 -1.12 -6.95
N GLY A 71 -8.97 -1.19 -7.64
CA GLY A 71 -8.68 -2.27 -8.59
C GLY A 71 -7.25 -2.75 -8.38
N CYS A 72 -7.08 -4.06 -8.19
CA CYS A 72 -5.78 -4.68 -8.03
C CYS A 72 -5.58 -5.75 -9.10
N ARG A 73 -4.42 -5.74 -9.76
CA ARG A 73 -3.99 -6.80 -10.67
C ARG A 73 -2.79 -7.51 -10.05
N TYR A 74 -3.01 -8.73 -9.62
CA TYR A 74 -1.98 -9.58 -9.01
C TYR A 74 -1.09 -10.16 -10.10
N ARG A 75 0.23 -9.99 -9.95
CA ARG A 75 1.21 -10.42 -10.96
C ARG A 75 2.06 -11.60 -10.52
N ILE A 76 2.51 -11.57 -9.27
CA ILE A 76 3.42 -12.56 -8.68
C ILE A 76 2.92 -12.82 -7.26
N PRO A 77 2.83 -14.08 -6.82
CA PRO A 77 2.51 -14.40 -5.42
C PRO A 77 3.68 -14.03 -4.50
N LEU A 78 3.36 -13.58 -3.29
CA LEU A 78 4.35 -13.26 -2.26
C LEU A 78 4.16 -14.19 -1.06
N THR A 79 5.22 -14.33 -0.28
CA THR A 79 5.28 -15.22 0.88
C THR A 79 6.00 -14.56 2.03
N HIS A 80 5.77 -14.99 3.27
CA HIS A 80 6.68 -14.62 4.35
C HIS A 80 8.05 -15.31 4.12
N PRO A 81 9.20 -14.64 4.32
CA PRO A 81 9.40 -13.32 4.93
C PRO A 81 9.71 -12.19 3.93
N ASP A 82 9.01 -12.12 2.80
CA ASP A 82 9.20 -11.03 1.83
C ASP A 82 8.94 -9.64 2.45
N THR A 83 9.39 -8.60 1.75
CA THR A 83 9.07 -7.19 2.04
C THR A 83 8.54 -6.54 0.78
N VAL A 84 7.43 -5.81 0.91
CA VAL A 84 6.80 -5.05 -0.19
C VAL A 84 7.04 -3.56 -0.06
#